data_AF-A0A2S6UEA7-F1
#
_entry.id   AF-A0A2S6UEA7-F1
#
_cell.length_a   1.000
_cell.length_b   1.000
_cell.length_c   1.000
_cell.angle_alpha   90.00
_cell.angle_beta   90.00
_cell.angle_gamma   90.00
#
_symmetry.space_group_name_H-M   'P 1'
#
loop_
_entity.id
_entity.type
_entity.pdbx_description
1 polymer ?
#
loop_
_entity_poly.entity_id
_entity_poly.type
_entity_poly.pdbx_seq_one_letter_code
_entity_poly.pdbx_strand_id
1 'polypeptide(L)' 'MSNQSSGHGCLWPMWPHSSVPNHEYCGKSRHSGQSYCTEHYERSVRTSEEPKSVFVPRRLAA' A
#
# COMPACT_ATOMS: atom_id res chain seq x y z
N MET A 1 -1.53 5.62 30.23
CA MET A 1 -1.13 5.92 28.84
C MET A 1 -1.70 4.84 27.93
N SER A 2 -2.91 5.02 27.39
CA SER A 2 -3.48 4.11 26.38
C SER A 2 -4.44 4.90 25.49
N ASN A 3 -3.90 5.79 24.66
CA ASN A 3 -4.70 6.50 23.67
C ASN A 3 -4.99 5.50 22.53
N GLN A 4 -6.06 4.72 22.69
CA GLN A 4 -6.60 3.86 21.64
C GLN A 4 -7.16 4.76 20.55
N SER A 5 -6.37 4.96 19.49
CA SER A 5 -6.82 5.62 18.28
C SER A 5 -7.86 4.74 17.58
N SER A 6 -9.12 4.94 17.97
CA SER A 6 -10.32 4.50 17.27
C SER A 6 -10.37 5.17 15.90
N GLY A 7 -9.66 4.62 14.93
CA GLY A 7 -9.52 5.29 13.66
C GLY A 7 -8.77 4.44 12.66
N HIS A 8 -9.56 3.78 11.83
CA HIS A 8 -9.20 3.30 10.51
C HIS A 8 -8.43 1.97 10.50
N GLY A 9 -9.12 0.90 10.09
CA GLY A 9 -8.51 -0.39 9.79
C GLY A 9 -7.57 -0.32 8.58
N CYS A 10 -6.89 -1.43 8.30
CA CYS A 10 -5.95 -1.60 7.22
C CYS A 10 -6.57 -1.17 5.88
N LEU A 11 -5.91 -0.23 5.19
CA LEU A 11 -6.34 0.32 3.90
C LEU A 11 -5.90 -0.53 2.71
N TRP A 12 -5.59 -1.80 2.94
CA TRP A 12 -5.20 -2.65 1.83
C TRP A 12 -6.43 -2.96 0.98
N PRO A 13 -6.43 -2.64 -0.33
CA PRO A 13 -7.54 -2.94 -1.21
C PRO A 13 -7.64 -4.46 -1.41
N MET A 14 -8.82 -5.02 -1.18
CA MET A 14 -9.08 -6.45 -1.40
C MET A 14 -9.43 -6.77 -2.86
N TRP A 15 -9.54 -5.74 -3.70
CA TRP A 15 -9.81 -5.87 -5.13
C TRP A 15 -8.51 -5.74 -5.96
N PRO A 16 -8.46 -6.36 -7.15
CA PRO A 16 -7.35 -6.18 -8.09
C PRO A 16 -7.17 -4.72 -8.52
N HIS A 17 -5.94 -4.23 -8.64
CA HIS A 17 -5.69 -2.86 -9.13
C HIS A 17 -6.15 -2.62 -10.57
N SER A 18 -6.40 -3.69 -11.34
CA SER A 18 -6.92 -3.64 -12.71
C SER A 18 -8.45 -3.56 -12.78
N SER A 19 -9.16 -3.72 -11.66
CA SER A 19 -10.63 -3.69 -11.63
C SER A 19 -11.18 -2.37 -11.08
N VAL A 20 -12.47 -2.13 -11.30
CA VAL A 20 -13.19 -0.98 -10.72
C VAL A 20 -13.08 -1.01 -9.20
N PRO A 21 -12.72 0.11 -8.55
CA PRO A 21 -12.59 0.15 -7.10
C PRO A 21 -13.95 -0.03 -6.43
N ASN A 22 -14.07 -1.06 -5.59
CA ASN A 22 -15.27 -1.36 -4.83
C ASN A 22 -15.20 -0.87 -3.36
N HIS A 23 -14.10 -0.21 -2.98
CA HIS A 23 -13.84 0.29 -1.62
C HIS A 23 -13.85 -0.78 -0.52
N GLU A 24 -13.68 -2.07 -0.87
CA GLU A 24 -13.51 -3.14 0.10
C GLU A 24 -12.07 -3.23 0.62
N TYR A 25 -11.83 -2.65 1.78
CA TYR A 25 -10.52 -2.68 2.42
C TYR A 25 -10.41 -3.84 3.42
N CYS A 26 -9.19 -4.31 3.66
CA CYS A 26 -8.90 -5.40 4.58
C CYS A 26 -9.51 -5.21 5.99
N GLY A 27 -9.52 -3.99 6.52
CA GLY A 27 -10.21 -3.69 7.78
C GLY A 27 -9.53 -4.21 9.06
N LYS A 28 -8.52 -5.10 8.97
CA LYS A 28 -7.70 -5.55 10.11
C LYS A 28 -7.04 -4.37 10.84
N SER A 29 -6.70 -4.54 12.13
CA SER A 29 -5.98 -3.51 12.89
C SER A 29 -4.68 -3.10 12.19
N ARG A 30 -4.47 -1.79 12.06
CA ARG A 30 -3.23 -1.25 11.50
C ARG A 30 -2.08 -1.48 12.47
N HIS A 31 -0.88 -1.63 11.91
CA HIS A 31 0.34 -1.53 12.70
C HIS A 31 0.54 -0.07 13.15
N SER A 32 1.10 0.13 14.34
CA SER A 32 1.32 1.47 14.89
C SER A 32 2.13 2.35 13.92
N GLY A 33 1.61 3.54 13.62
CA GLY A 33 2.21 4.50 12.68
C GLY A 33 2.03 4.17 11.19
N GLN A 34 1.42 3.03 10.83
CA GLN A 34 1.32 2.57 9.44
C GLN A 34 -0.11 2.60 8.90
N SER A 35 -0.25 2.59 7.57
CA SER A 35 -1.56 2.53 6.88
C SER A 35 -2.12 1.10 6.74
N TYR A 36 -1.27 0.08 6.94
CA TYR A 36 -1.60 -1.32 6.72
C TYR A 36 -1.41 -2.17 8.00
N CYS A 37 -2.01 -3.36 8.03
CA CYS A 37 -1.67 -4.38 9.02
C CYS A 37 -0.30 -4.98 8.70
N THR A 38 0.31 -5.72 9.64
CA THR A 38 1.64 -6.33 9.46
C THR A 38 1.79 -7.11 8.15
N GLU A 39 0.85 -8.01 7.88
CA GLU A 39 0.81 -8.83 6.66
C GLU A 39 0.83 -7.99 5.37
N HIS A 40 0.00 -6.96 5.31
CA HIS A 40 -0.11 -6.10 4.14
C HIS A 40 1.03 -5.09 4.04
N TYR A 41 1.61 -4.70 5.17
CA TYR A 41 2.83 -3.91 5.19
C TYR A 41 3.99 -4.69 4.55
N GLU A 42 4.21 -5.94 4.94
CA GLU A 42 5.25 -6.80 4.36
C GLU A 42 5.06 -7.00 2.85
N ARG A 43 3.81 -7.16 2.39
CA ARG A 43 3.49 -7.24 0.95
C ARG A 43 3.72 -5.91 0.21
N SER A 44 3.58 -4.77 0.88
CA SER A 44 3.81 -3.44 0.30
C SER A 44 5.30 -3.11 0.16
N VAL A 45 6.14 -3.72 0.99
CA VAL A 45 7.59 -3.52 0.94
C VAL A 45 8.09 -4.21 -0.33
N ARG A 46 8.27 -3.41 -1.39
CA ARG A 46 9.05 -3.85 -2.54
C ARG A 46 10.45 -4.19 -2.04
N THR A 47 10.79 -5.47 -2.06
CA THR A 47 12.16 -5.91 -1.81
C THR A 47 13.07 -5.15 -2.77
N SER A 48 14.16 -4.59 -2.25
CA SER A 48 15.05 -3.67 -2.99
C SER A 48 15.83 -4.34 -4.14
N GLU A 49 15.43 -5.55 -4.53
CA GLU A 49 16.06 -6.39 -5.55
C GLU A 49 15.45 -6.19 -6.94
N GLU A 50 14.26 -5.57 -7.06
CA GLU A 50 13.78 -5.14 -8.36
C GLU A 50 14.59 -3.92 -8.83
N PRO A 51 15.26 -3.98 -9.99
CA PRO A 51 15.99 -2.84 -10.51
C PRO A 51 15.01 -1.70 -10.71
N LYS A 52 15.22 -0.60 -9.97
CA LYS A 52 14.44 0.64 -10.14
C LYS A 52 14.55 1.04 -11.60
N SER A 53 13.45 0.84 -12.34
CA SER A 53 13.37 1.30 -13.72
C SER A 53 13.68 2.79 -13.73
N VAL A 54 14.81 3.14 -14.36
CA VAL A 54 15.21 4.53 -14.52
C VAL A 54 14.11 5.19 -15.34
N PHE A 55 13.42 6.15 -14.74
CA PHE A 55 12.39 6.90 -15.44
C PHE A 55 13.06 7.67 -16.59
N VAL A 56 12.84 7.22 -17.84
CA VAL A 56 13.29 7.91 -19.05
C VAL A 56 12.11 8.72 -19.61
N PRO A 57 12.13 10.06 -19.52
CA PRO A 57 11.10 10.90 -20.12
C PRO A 57 11.05 10.70 -21.65
N ARG A 58 9.84 10.55 -22.20
CA ARG A 58 9.58 10.24 -23.62
C ARG A 58 9.91 11.36 -24.62
N ARG A 59 10.74 12.35 -24.28
CA ARG A 59 11.00 13.54 -25.11
C ARG A 59 12.48 13.69 -25.48
N LEU A 60 13.06 12.71 -26.17
CA LEU A 60 14.32 12.89 -26.93
C LEU A 60 14.40 11.86 -28.09
N ALA A 61 13.31 11.72 -28.84
CA ALA A 61 13.39 11.16 -30.19
C ALA A 61 12.97 12.31 -31.13
N ALA A 62 13.96 13.14 -31.46
CA ALA A 62 13.90 14.15 -32.52
C ALA A 62 14.31 13.49 -33.84
#